data_AF-A0A7X4Z420-F1
#
_entry.id   AF-A0A7X4Z420-F1
#
_cell.length_a   1.000
_cell.length_b   1.000
_cell.length_c   1.000
_cell.angle_alpha   90.00
_cell.angle_beta   90.00
_cell.angle_gamma   90.00
#
_symmetry.space_group_name_H-M   'P 1'
#
loop_
_entity.id
_entity.type
_entity.pdbx_description
1 polymer ?
#
loop_
_entity_poly.entity_id
_entity_poly.type
_entity_poly.pdbx_seq_one_letter_code
_entity_poly.pdbx_strand_id
1 'polypeptide(L)'
;MCFAGRFTRENRKRCKNEGADRGKFRIKSGVTKIRLPWLLLNIPQPNVKMYIADLYMPDEITYEAISKITFMIENAAGAYFWEEWNKPAYRERLKKSYYILQDYLSKQ
;
A
#
# COMPACT_ATOMS: atom_id res chain seq x y z
N MET A 1 3.70 3.73 -4.59
CA MET A 1 3.51 3.50 -3.14
C MET A 1 2.15 2.85 -2.95
N CYS A 2 2.05 1.76 -2.19
CA CYS A 2 0.80 1.00 -2.04
C CYS A 2 0.26 1.14 -0.62
N PHE A 3 -1.06 1.32 -0.49
CA PHE A 3 -1.80 1.07 0.75
C PHE A 3 -1.49 -0.35 1.24
N ALA A 4 -1.34 -0.58 2.54
CA ALA A 4 -1.15 -1.92 3.11
C ALA A 4 -1.87 -2.04 4.45
N GLY A 5 -3.17 -2.35 4.41
CA GLY A 5 -3.96 -2.65 5.61
C GLY A 5 -3.68 -4.07 6.14
N ARG A 6 -3.69 -4.26 7.46
CA ARG A 6 -3.68 -5.59 8.11
C ARG A 6 -5.11 -5.89 8.58
N PHE A 7 -5.63 -7.05 8.20
CA PHE A 7 -6.97 -7.52 8.55
C PHE A 7 -6.90 -8.90 9.17
N THR A 8 -7.23 -9.07 10.44
CA THR A 8 -7.41 -10.41 11.02
C THR A 8 -8.79 -10.93 10.63
N ARG A 9 -8.86 -12.01 9.84
CA ARG A 9 -10.10 -12.76 9.60
C ARG A 9 -9.87 -14.21 9.99
N GLU A 10 -10.61 -14.65 10.98
CA GLU A 10 -10.72 -16.06 11.36
C GLU A 10 -11.58 -16.78 10.30
N ASN A 11 -11.14 -17.97 9.88
CA ASN A 11 -11.75 -18.86 8.88
C ASN A 11 -11.67 -18.46 7.38
N ARG A 12 -10.61 -18.92 6.69
CA ARG A 12 -10.59 -20.14 5.83
C ARG A 12 -9.39 -20.18 4.87
N LYS A 13 -8.90 -21.41 4.72
CA LYS A 13 -8.04 -22.03 3.68
C LYS A 13 -6.57 -21.56 3.54
N ARG A 14 -5.73 -22.59 3.64
CA ARG A 14 -4.27 -22.64 3.75
C ARG A 14 -3.65 -22.54 2.34
N CYS A 15 -2.81 -21.54 2.09
CA CYS A 15 -1.89 -21.56 0.95
C CYS A 15 -0.45 -21.46 1.46
N LYS A 16 0.37 -22.42 1.03
CA LYS A 16 1.77 -22.59 1.44
C LYS A 16 2.69 -21.49 0.90
N ASN A 17 3.80 -21.40 1.64
CA ASN A 17 5.02 -20.61 1.62
C ASN A 17 5.50 -19.88 0.35
N GLU A 18 6.13 -18.74 0.65
CA GLU A 18 7.32 -18.12 0.02
C GLU A 18 7.33 -17.83 -1.49
N GLY A 19 7.40 -16.54 -1.83
CA GLY A 19 7.68 -16.10 -3.19
C GLY A 19 7.27 -14.65 -3.44
N ALA A 20 8.26 -13.83 -3.82
CA ALA A 20 8.19 -12.50 -4.43
C ALA A 20 6.99 -11.58 -4.10
N ASP A 21 7.31 -10.50 -3.38
CA ASP A 21 6.44 -9.38 -3.01
C ASP A 21 5.93 -8.57 -4.23
N ARG A 22 4.94 -9.11 -4.96
CA ARG A 22 4.27 -8.44 -6.10
C ARG A 22 2.74 -8.61 -6.13
N GLY A 23 2.15 -9.30 -5.14
CA GLY A 23 0.71 -9.57 -5.08
C GLY A 23 -0.12 -8.38 -4.54
N LYS A 24 -1.33 -8.20 -5.09
CA LYS A 24 -2.34 -7.22 -4.64
C LYS A 24 -3.02 -7.63 -3.31
N PHE A 25 -2.95 -8.91 -2.96
CA PHE A 25 -3.55 -9.50 -1.78
C PHE A 25 -2.68 -10.62 -1.22
N ARG A 26 -2.58 -10.75 0.10
CA ARG A 26 -1.87 -11.87 0.75
C ARG A 26 -2.57 -12.27 2.04
N ILE A 27 -2.83 -13.57 2.20
CA ILE A 27 -3.29 -14.16 3.46
C ILE A 27 -2.08 -14.80 4.14
N LYS A 28 -1.82 -14.42 5.39
CA LYS A 28 -0.83 -15.08 6.26
C LYS A 28 -1.38 -15.20 7.68
N SER A 29 -1.47 -16.41 8.20
CA SER A 29 -1.76 -16.67 9.63
C SER A 29 -3.00 -15.94 10.15
N GLY A 30 -4.11 -16.01 9.42
CA GLY A 30 -5.35 -15.28 9.77
C GLY A 30 -5.31 -13.78 9.47
N VAL A 31 -4.16 -13.21 9.08
CA VAL A 31 -4.02 -11.82 8.65
C VAL A 31 -4.05 -11.72 7.13
N THR A 32 -5.13 -11.16 6.63
CA THR A 32 -5.32 -10.70 5.27
C THR A 32 -4.70 -9.32 5.08
N LYS A 33 -3.84 -9.16 4.08
CA LYS A 33 -3.27 -7.88 3.68
C LYS A 33 -3.75 -7.53 2.28
N ILE A 34 -4.34 -6.35 2.13
CA ILE A 34 -4.80 -5.81 0.85
C ILE A 34 -3.90 -4.64 0.46
N ARG A 35 -3.52 -4.55 -0.82
CA ARG A 35 -2.82 -3.40 -1.39
C ARG A 35 -3.65 -2.70 -2.44
N LEU A 36 -4.12 -1.50 -2.11
CA LEU A 36 -4.86 -0.62 -3.02
C LEU A 36 -3.94 0.53 -3.49
N PRO A 37 -3.90 0.84 -4.79
CA PRO A 37 -3.34 2.09 -5.27
C PRO A 37 -4.13 3.29 -4.71
N TRP A 38 -3.43 4.34 -4.27
CA TRP A 38 -4.04 5.57 -3.76
C TRP A 38 -5.01 6.21 -4.75
N LEU A 39 -4.69 6.12 -6.04
CA LEU A 39 -5.52 6.67 -7.11
C LEU A 39 -6.92 6.02 -7.18
N LEU A 40 -7.06 4.73 -6.80
CA LEU A 40 -8.38 4.09 -6.75
C LEU A 40 -9.26 4.64 -5.63
N LEU A 41 -8.67 5.35 -4.66
CA LEU A 41 -9.38 5.99 -3.56
C LEU A 41 -9.57 7.50 -3.81
N ASN A 42 -9.32 7.98 -5.04
CA ASN A 42 -9.33 9.40 -5.37
C ASN A 42 -8.40 10.25 -4.49
N ILE A 43 -7.32 9.65 -3.97
CA ILE A 43 -6.29 10.33 -3.16
C ILE A 43 -5.07 10.57 -4.06
N PRO A 44 -4.98 11.74 -4.73
CA PRO A 44 -3.85 12.07 -5.61
C PRO A 44 -2.58 12.32 -4.80
N GLN A 45 -2.70 12.92 -3.61
CA GLN A 45 -1.58 13.31 -2.77
C GLN A 45 -1.71 12.67 -1.37
N PRO A 46 -1.29 11.41 -1.23
CA PRO A 46 -1.38 10.70 0.05
C PRO A 46 -0.44 11.26 1.12
N ASN A 47 0.65 11.93 0.71
CA ASN A 47 1.56 12.61 1.61
C ASN A 47 0.85 13.68 2.45
N VAL A 48 0.13 14.59 1.77
CA VAL A 48 -0.56 15.74 2.39
C VAL A 48 -1.98 15.37 2.84
N LYS A 49 -2.38 14.10 2.67
CA LYS A 49 -3.72 13.59 3.00
C LYS A 49 -4.84 14.39 2.31
N MET A 50 -4.74 14.54 1.00
CA MET A 50 -5.79 15.18 0.19
C MET A 50 -6.48 14.20 -0.73
N TYR A 51 -7.79 14.33 -0.87
CA TYR A 51 -8.61 13.58 -1.82
C TYR A 51 -9.41 14.54 -2.72
N ILE A 52 -9.86 14.04 -3.88
CA ILE A 52 -10.73 14.79 -4.78
C ILE A 52 -12.16 14.72 -4.25
N ALA A 53 -12.75 15.87 -3.94
CA ALA A 53 -14.05 15.93 -3.26
C ALA A 53 -15.23 15.77 -4.23
N ASP A 54 -15.25 16.54 -5.32
CA ASP A 54 -16.27 16.45 -6.35
C ASP A 54 -15.66 16.08 -7.71
N LEU A 55 -16.23 15.05 -8.33
CA LEU A 55 -15.85 14.57 -9.67
C LEU A 55 -16.93 14.85 -10.73
N TYR A 56 -18.10 15.32 -10.31
CA TYR A 56 -19.25 15.55 -11.18
C TYR A 56 -19.44 17.02 -11.52
N MET A 57 -18.72 17.92 -10.84
CA MET A 57 -18.63 19.32 -11.26
C MET A 57 -17.84 19.42 -12.57
N PRO A 58 -18.44 19.98 -13.63
CA PRO A 58 -17.84 19.98 -14.97
C PRO A 58 -16.61 20.88 -15.09
N ASP A 59 -16.51 21.90 -14.24
CA ASP A 59 -15.61 23.03 -14.48
C ASP A 59 -14.42 23.11 -13.50
N GLU A 60 -14.41 22.32 -12.42
CA GLU A 60 -13.35 22.38 -11.40
C GLU A 60 -13.14 21.05 -10.66
N ILE A 61 -11.87 20.71 -10.39
CA ILE A 61 -11.47 19.62 -9.51
C ILE A 61 -11.12 20.21 -8.15
N THR A 62 -11.98 19.99 -7.15
CA THR A 62 -11.77 20.47 -5.78
C THR A 62 -11.05 19.43 -4.91
N TYR A 63 -10.29 19.91 -3.92
CA TYR A 63 -9.53 19.04 -3.01
C TYR A 63 -9.88 19.32 -1.55
N GLU A 64 -10.07 18.25 -0.79
CA GLU A 64 -10.34 18.30 0.64
C GLU A 64 -9.35 17.44 1.43
N ALA A 65 -9.15 17.80 2.70
CA ALA A 65 -8.29 17.06 3.61
C ALA A 65 -9.01 15.84 4.20
N ILE A 66 -8.31 14.70 4.28
CA ILE A 66 -8.84 13.46 4.85
C ILE A 66 -8.07 13.08 6.12
N SER A 67 -8.80 12.80 7.20
CA SER A 67 -8.20 12.38 8.48
C SER A 67 -8.01 10.86 8.57
N LYS A 68 -8.99 10.08 8.08
CA LYS A 68 -9.02 8.63 8.17
C LYS A 68 -9.81 8.01 7.03
N ILE A 69 -9.42 6.79 6.65
CA ILE A 69 -10.21 5.96 5.74
C ILE A 69 -10.99 4.96 6.58
N THR A 70 -12.32 5.05 6.55
CA THR A 70 -13.21 4.06 7.18
C THR A 70 -13.67 3.07 6.12
N PHE A 71 -13.65 1.79 6.44
CA PHE A 71 -14.19 0.74 5.58
C PHE A 71 -15.06 -0.20 6.41
N MET A 72 -15.98 -0.86 5.73
CA MET A 72 -16.92 -1.81 6.31
C MET A 72 -16.87 -3.11 5.52
N ILE A 73 -16.67 -4.24 6.18
CA ILE A 73 -16.72 -5.57 5.55
C ILE A 73 -17.55 -6.48 6.46
N GLU A 74 -18.67 -7.01 5.96
CA GLU A 74 -19.53 -7.98 6.67
C GLU A 74 -19.76 -7.62 8.16
N ASN A 75 -20.25 -6.41 8.43
CA ASN A 75 -20.48 -5.84 9.78
C ASN A 75 -19.24 -5.58 10.65
N ALA A 76 -18.03 -5.78 10.16
CA ALA A 76 -16.82 -5.30 10.81
C ALA A 76 -16.44 -3.92 10.27
N ALA A 77 -16.50 -2.91 11.14
CA ALA A 77 -15.98 -1.58 10.88
C ALA A 77 -14.47 -1.53 11.17
N GLY A 78 -13.71 -0.90 10.29
CA GLY A 78 -12.33 -0.58 10.59
C GLY A 78 -11.94 0.78 10.04
N ALA A 79 -10.99 1.42 10.73
CA ALA A 79 -10.43 2.70 10.34
C ALA A 79 -8.93 2.54 10.12
N TYR A 80 -8.44 3.22 9.08
CA TYR A 80 -7.02 3.31 8.77
C TYR A 80 -6.56 4.76 8.89
N PHE A 81 -5.46 4.93 9.61
CA PHE A 81 -4.77 6.19 9.80
C PHE A 81 -3.35 6.05 9.25
N TRP A 82 -2.83 7.11 8.63
CA TRP A 82 -1.44 7.21 8.22
C TRP A 82 -0.87 8.56 8.61
N GLU A 83 0.45 8.64 8.71
CA GLU A 83 1.18 9.87 8.99
C GLU A 83 1.51 10.59 7.69
N GLU A 84 1.67 11.92 7.74
CA GLU A 84 2.15 12.69 6.58
C GLU A 84 3.65 12.43 6.37
N TRP A 85 4.15 12.52 5.14
CA TRP A 85 5.55 12.18 4.83
C TRP A 85 6.19 13.10 3.80
N ASN A 86 7.03 14.06 4.20
CA ASN A 86 7.61 15.02 3.24
C ASN A 86 8.46 14.37 2.12
N LYS A 87 9.09 13.20 2.38
CA LYS A 87 9.92 12.49 1.40
C LYS A 87 9.63 10.99 1.44
N PRO A 88 9.46 10.30 0.31
CA PRO A 88 9.31 8.85 0.33
C PRO A 88 10.59 8.23 0.91
N ALA A 89 10.44 7.28 1.83
CA ALA A 89 11.56 6.48 2.31
C ALA A 89 12.14 5.70 1.13
N TYR A 90 13.18 6.25 0.51
CA TYR A 90 13.90 5.61 -0.57
C TYR A 90 14.86 4.60 0.04
N ARG A 91 14.71 3.35 -0.38
CA ARG A 91 15.74 2.33 -0.21
C ARG A 91 16.13 1.87 -1.60
N GLU A 92 17.42 1.80 -1.84
CA GLU A 92 17.91 1.26 -3.10
C GLU A 92 17.46 -0.20 -3.22
N ARG A 93 16.80 -0.55 -4.33
CA ARG A 93 16.40 -1.93 -4.60
C ARG A 93 17.45 -2.56 -5.50
N LEU A 94 18.54 -3.03 -4.90
CA LEU A 94 19.56 -3.78 -5.61
C LEU A 94 19.01 -5.14 -6.08
N LYS A 95 19.34 -5.50 -7.33
CA LYS A 95 19.08 -6.84 -7.87
C LYS A 95 20.14 -7.79 -7.34
N LYS A 96 19.81 -9.08 -7.23
CA LYS A 96 20.77 -10.11 -6.77
C LYS A 96 22.08 -10.11 -7.58
N SER A 97 22.02 -9.81 -8.88
CA SER A 97 23.19 -9.74 -9.76
C SER A 97 24.21 -8.66 -9.36
N TYR A 98 23.77 -7.59 -8.70
CA TYR A 98 24.67 -6.52 -8.26
C TYR A 98 25.73 -7.05 -7.29
N TYR A 99 25.31 -7.85 -6.31
CA TYR A 99 26.24 -8.47 -5.35
C TYR A 99 27.20 -9.45 -6.02
N ILE A 100 26.74 -10.20 -7.03
CA ILE A 100 27.60 -11.11 -7.81
C ILE A 100 28.72 -10.33 -8.52
N LEU A 101 28.39 -9.19 -9.13
CA LEU A 101 29.36 -8.33 -9.81
C LEU A 101 30.32 -7.66 -8.83
N GLN A 102 29.82 -7.20 -7.68
CA GLN A 102 30.63 -6.62 -6.61
C GLN A 102 31.67 -7.63 -6.07
N ASP A 103 31.26 -8.87 -5.87
CA ASP A 103 32.15 -9.96 -5.45
C ASP A 103 33.18 -10.35 -6.52
N TYR A 104 32.86 -10.16 -7.81
CA TYR A 104 33.78 -10.46 -8.90
C TYR A 104 34.85 -9.37 -9.05
N LEU A 105 34.44 -8.10 -8.99
CA LEU A 105 35.34 -6.94 -9.13
C LEU A 105 36.27 -6.74 -7.93
N SER A 106 35.84 -7.14 -6.72
CA SER A 106 36.67 -7.04 -5.51
C SER A 106 37.80 -8.06 -5.43
N LYS A 107 37.83 -9.04 -6.33
CA LYS A 107 38.84 -10.11 -6.40
C LYS A 107 39.90 -9.91 -7.49
N GLN A 108 39.81 -8.82 -8.26
CA GLN A 108 40.87 -8.35 -9.17
C GLN A 108 41.84 -7.45 -8.44
#